data_AF-A0A7K2MF89-F1
#
_entry.id   AF-A0A7K2MF89-F1
#
_cell.length_a   1.000
_cell.length_b   1.000
_cell.length_c   1.000
_cell.angle_alpha   90.00
_cell.angle_beta   90.00
_cell.angle_gamma   90.00
#
_symmetry.space_group_name_H-M   'P 1'
#
loop_
_entity.id
_entity.type
_entity.pdbx_description
1 polymer ?
#
loop_
_entity_poly.entity_id
_entity_poly.type
_entity_poly.pdbx_seq_one_letter_code
_entity_poly.pdbx_strand_id
1 'polypeptide(L)'
;MDDPYARALRAGRGPLFLRHLTTPDRPDDAVREGDLLPLDVERWCAAPDAADARVLDRCTGPVLDVGCGPGRLVAALAARGV
;
A
#
# COMPACT_ATOMS: atom_id res chain seq x y z
N MET A 1 12.77 15.76 -4.91
CA MET A 1 13.23 15.05 -3.70
C MET A 1 12.50 13.73 -3.68
N ASP A 2 13.21 12.61 -3.66
CA ASP A 2 12.58 11.30 -3.67
C ASP A 2 12.04 11.02 -2.28
N ASP A 3 10.71 11.03 -2.12
CA ASP A 3 10.11 10.80 -0.82
C ASP A 3 10.37 9.34 -0.35
N PRO A 4 10.34 9.09 0.97
CA PRO A 4 10.66 7.77 1.52
C PRO A 4 9.77 6.64 0.97
N TYR A 5 8.51 6.92 0.66
CA TYR A 5 7.56 5.94 0.12
C TYR A 5 7.95 5.56 -1.31
N ALA A 6 8.12 6.54 -2.20
CA ALA A 6 8.52 6.29 -3.58
C ALA A 6 9.85 5.51 -3.67
N ARG A 7 10.82 5.84 -2.81
CA ARG A 7 12.11 5.15 -2.77
C ARG A 7 11.97 3.69 -2.34
N ALA A 8 11.19 3.41 -1.30
CA ALA A 8 10.97 2.04 -0.82
C ALA A 8 10.28 1.18 -1.88
N LEU A 9 9.27 1.73 -2.57
CA LEU A 9 8.56 1.02 -3.64
C LEU A 9 9.46 0.71 -4.83
N ARG A 10 10.28 1.66 -5.27
CA ARG A 10 11.24 1.41 -6.37
C ARG A 10 12.32 0.40 -6.01
N ALA A 11 12.79 0.42 -4.76
CA ALA A 11 13.76 -0.56 -4.28
C ALA A 11 13.14 -1.94 -4.03
N GLY A 12 11.81 -2.02 -3.92
CA GLY A 12 11.05 -3.21 -3.56
C GLY A 12 11.29 -3.67 -2.12
N ARG A 13 11.85 -2.80 -1.27
CA ARG A 13 12.27 -3.15 0.11
C ARG A 13 12.35 -1.94 1.03
N GLY A 14 12.21 -2.21 2.32
CA GLY A 14 12.19 -1.21 3.39
C GLY A 14 13.56 -0.84 3.97
N PRO A 15 13.58 0.02 5.01
CA PRO A 15 12.45 0.25 5.91
C PRO A 15 11.48 1.35 5.43
N LEU A 16 10.18 1.12 5.68
CA LEU A 16 9.09 2.09 5.55
C LEU A 16 8.15 1.94 6.75
N PHE A 17 7.68 3.05 7.30
CA PHE A 17 6.81 3.06 8.48
C PHE A 17 5.59 3.96 8.26
N LEU A 18 4.44 3.55 8.80
CA LEU A 18 3.29 4.42 8.99
C LEU A 18 3.42 5.12 10.35
N ARG A 19 3.26 6.44 10.37
CA ARG A 19 3.24 7.24 11.61
C ARG A 19 1.80 7.54 11.98
N HIS A 20 1.38 7.14 13.17
CA HIS A 20 0.09 7.56 13.71
C HIS A 20 0.18 9.04 14.08
N LEU A 21 -0.74 9.85 13.57
CA LEU A 21 -0.89 11.25 13.93
C LEU A 21 -2.24 11.42 14.62
N THR A 22 -2.26 12.11 15.76
CA THR A 22 -3.51 12.43 16.43
C THR A 22 -4.12 13.67 15.77
N THR A 23 -5.42 13.60 15.47
CA THR A 23 -6.18 14.81 15.13
C THR A 23 -6.17 15.76 16.33
N PRO A 24 -5.79 17.04 16.18
CA PRO A 24 -5.85 17.98 17.29
C PRO A 24 -7.31 18.25 17.69
N ASP A 25 -7.57 18.42 18.99
CA ASP A 25 -8.91 18.74 19.50
C ASP A 25 -9.35 20.16 19.10
N ARG A 26 -8.41 21.10 19.04
CA ARG A 26 -8.60 22.45 18.48
C ARG A 26 -7.61 22.71 17.34
N PRO A 27 -7.94 23.61 16.38
CA PRO A 27 -7.08 23.91 15.24
C PRO A 27 -5.67 24.39 15.60
N ASP A 28 -5.52 25.06 16.74
CA ASP A 28 -4.25 25.59 17.23
C ASP A 28 -3.45 24.58 18.06
N ASP A 29 -4.06 23.44 18.41
CA ASP A 29 -3.39 22.40 19.16
C ASP A 29 -2.36 21.70 18.26
N ALA A 30 -1.18 21.41 18.82
CA ALA A 30 -0.15 20.70 18.09
C ALA A 30 -0.60 19.26 17.75
N VAL A 31 -0.43 18.85 16.49
CA VAL A 31 -0.49 17.43 16.12
C VAL A 31 0.57 16.68 16.92
N ARG A 32 0.15 15.63 17.63
CA ARG A 32 1.08 14.76 18.33
C ARG A 32 1.39 13.56 17.47
N GLU A 33 2.68 13.29 17.33
CA GLU A 33 3.15 12.06 16.72
C GLU A 33 2.99 10.91 17.71
N GLY A 34 2.35 9.84 17.24
CA GLY A 34 2.22 8.58 17.94
C GLY A 34 3.19 7.54 17.39
N ASP A 35 2.81 6.28 17.57
CA ASP A 35 3.67 5.14 17.25
C ASP A 35 4.01 5.00 15.77
N LEU A 36 5.13 4.33 15.52
CA LEU A 36 5.56 3.89 14.20
C LEU A 36 5.20 2.43 13.98
N LEU A 37 4.46 2.16 12.91
CA LEU A 37 4.10 0.81 12.48
C LEU A 37 4.95 0.43 11.26
N PRO A 38 5.78 -0.62 11.34
CA PRO A 38 6.56 -1.07 10.19
C PRO A 38 5.63 -1.59 9.08
N LEU A 39 5.97 -1.24 7.84
CA LEU A 39 5.26 -1.69 6.65
C LEU A 39 6.09 -2.77 5.95
N ASP A 40 5.41 -3.83 5.50
CA ASP A 40 6.01 -4.97 4.82
C ASP A 40 6.12 -4.71 3.31
N VAL A 41 7.09 -3.85 2.94
CA VAL A 41 7.29 -3.38 1.55
C VAL A 41 7.60 -4.54 0.62
N GLU A 42 8.42 -5.48 1.07
CA GLU A 42 8.82 -6.67 0.33
C GLU A 42 7.59 -7.49 -0.05
N ARG A 43 6.67 -7.74 0.90
CA ARG A 43 5.39 -8.40 0.59
C ARG A 43 4.54 -7.57 -0.37
N TRP A 44 4.52 -6.25 -0.23
CA TRP A 44 3.74 -5.38 -1.12
C TRP A 44 4.21 -5.43 -2.57
N CYS A 45 5.53 -5.48 -2.76
CA CYS A 45 6.16 -5.53 -4.07
C CYS A 45 6.29 -6.95 -4.64
N ALA A 46 6.06 -8.00 -3.83
CA ALA A 46 6.07 -9.38 -4.29
C ALA A 46 4.92 -9.68 -5.28
N ALA A 47 5.07 -10.78 -6.02
CA ALA A 47 3.99 -11.31 -6.85
C ALA A 47 2.77 -11.71 -5.98
N PRO A 48 1.55 -11.68 -6.55
CA PRO A 48 0.35 -12.10 -5.82
C PRO A 48 0.47 -13.51 -5.24
N ASP A 49 0.09 -13.65 -3.98
CA ASP A 49 0.10 -14.93 -3.27
C ASP A 49 -1.25 -15.69 -3.41
N ALA A 50 -1.37 -16.84 -2.74
CA ALA A 50 -2.59 -17.65 -2.80
C ALA A 50 -3.81 -16.96 -2.16
N ALA A 51 -3.62 -16.02 -1.23
CA ALA A 51 -4.71 -15.24 -0.66
C ALA A 51 -5.16 -14.17 -1.66
N ASP A 52 -4.21 -13.50 -2.32
CA ASP A 52 -4.49 -12.55 -3.39
C ASP A 52 -5.28 -13.22 -4.54
N ALA A 53 -4.89 -14.43 -4.96
CA ALA A 53 -5.59 -15.18 -6.01
C ALA A 53 -7.08 -15.36 -5.71
N ARG A 54 -7.45 -15.68 -4.45
CA ARG A 54 -8.87 -15.84 -4.04
C ARG A 54 -9.67 -14.55 -4.15
N VAL A 55 -9.02 -13.40 -4.00
CA VAL A 55 -9.65 -12.09 -4.20
C VAL A 55 -9.82 -11.83 -5.70
N LEU A 56 -8.76 -12.04 -6.48
CA LEU A 56 -8.74 -11.83 -7.92
C LEU A 56 -9.76 -12.72 -8.66
N ASP A 57 -10.03 -13.94 -8.18
CA ASP A 57 -11.01 -14.85 -8.79
C ASP A 57 -12.46 -14.36 -8.66
N ARG A 58 -12.72 -13.40 -7.76
CA ARG A 58 -14.04 -12.76 -7.61
C ARG A 58 -14.22 -11.56 -8.53
N CYS A 59 -13.15 -11.11 -9.19
CA CYS A 59 -13.15 -9.99 -10.12
C CYS A 59 -13.58 -10.45 -11.52
N THR A 60 -14.89 -10.44 -11.79
CA THR A 60 -15.48 -10.97 -13.04
C THR A 60 -15.89 -9.90 -14.06
N GLY A 61 -15.67 -8.63 -13.76
CA GLY A 61 -15.96 -7.47 -14.61
C GLY A 61 -15.04 -6.30 -14.27
N PRO A 62 -15.31 -5.08 -14.75
CA PRO A 62 -14.43 -3.93 -14.51
C PRO A 62 -14.12 -3.71 -13.02
N VAL A 63 -12.83 -3.56 -12.67
CA VAL A 63 -12.37 -3.42 -11.28
C VAL A 63 -11.64 -2.09 -11.05
N LEU A 64 -11.88 -1.48 -9.89
CA LEU A 64 -11.09 -0.39 -9.33
C LEU A 64 -10.30 -0.88 -8.12
N ASP A 65 -8.97 -0.75 -8.15
CA ASP A 65 -8.08 -1.04 -7.03
C ASP A 65 -7.70 0.27 -6.30
N VAL A 66 -8.39 0.55 -5.19
CA VAL A 66 -8.17 1.78 -4.40
C VAL A 66 -6.96 1.58 -3.49
N GLY A 67 -5.96 2.45 -3.63
CA GLY A 67 -4.71 2.32 -2.89
C GLY A 67 -3.84 1.17 -3.40
N CYS A 68 -3.81 0.98 -4.72
CA CYS A 68 -3.13 -0.13 -5.39
C CYS A 68 -1.63 -0.27 -5.08
N GLY A 69 -0.99 0.75 -4.50
CA GLY A 69 0.41 0.72 -4.07
C GLY A 69 1.34 0.37 -5.25
N PRO A 70 2.21 -0.65 -5.12
CA PRO A 70 3.04 -1.14 -6.23
C PRO A 70 2.28 -1.71 -7.43
N GLY A 71 0.96 -1.92 -7.31
CA GLY A 71 0.11 -2.36 -8.40
C GLY A 71 0.13 -3.87 -8.66
N ARG A 72 0.57 -4.71 -7.71
CA ARG A 72 0.68 -6.17 -7.92
C ARG A 72 -0.65 -6.83 -8.32
N LEU A 73 -1.76 -6.35 -7.74
CA LEU A 73 -3.10 -6.87 -8.04
C LEU A 73 -3.63 -6.32 -9.36
N VAL A 74 -3.47 -5.01 -9.60
CA VAL A 74 -3.79 -4.38 -10.90
C VAL A 74 -3.07 -5.09 -12.05
N ALA A 75 -1.77 -5.35 -11.91
CA ALA A 75 -0.98 -6.05 -12.93
C ALA A 75 -1.51 -7.46 -13.18
N ALA A 76 -1.90 -8.18 -12.11
CA ALA A 76 -2.47 -9.51 -12.23
C ALA A 76 -3.86 -9.51 -12.89
N LEU A 77 -4.71 -8.53 -12.58
CA LEU A 77 -6.01 -8.35 -13.25
C LEU A 77 -5.83 -8.04 -14.74
N ALA A 78 -4.93 -7.12 -15.08
CA ALA A 78 -4.62 -6.77 -16.46
C ALA A 78 -4.11 -7.99 -17.24
N ALA A 79 -3.27 -8.83 -16.63
CA ALA A 79 -2.80 -10.07 -17.23
C ALA A 79 -3.91 -11.11 -17.45
N ARG A 80 -5.01 -11.04 -16.68
CA ARG A 80 -6.22 -11.87 -16.85
C ARG A 80 -7.19 -11.29 -17.87
N GLY A 81 -6.95 -10.08 -18.38
CA GLY A 81 -7.86 -9.39 -19.30
C GLY A 81 -9.13 -8.84 -18.63
N VAL A 82 -9.06 -8.59 -17.32
CA VAL A 82 -10.11 -7.92 -16.55
C VAL A 82 -9.92 -6.40 -16.59
#